data_AF-A0A3C1R158-F1
#
_entry.id   AF-A0A3C1R158-F1
#
_cell.length_a   1.000
_cell.length_b   1.000
_cell.length_c   1.000
_cell.angle_alpha   90.00
_cell.angle_beta   90.00
_cell.angle_gamma   90.00
#
_symmetry.space_group_name_H-M   'P 1'
#
loop_
_entity.id
_entity.type
_entity.pdbx_description
1 polymer ?
#
loop_
_entity_poly.entity_id
_entity_poly.type
_entity_poly.pdbx_seq_one_letter_code
_entity_poly.pdbx_strand_id
1 'polypeptide(L)' 'MYVDYKDIELLKKLINRHGRIVGRRKTGCSAASQHAVGQAIKRARFMALLPYVGE' A
#
# COMPACT_ATOMS: atom_id res chain seq x y z
N MET A 1 12.93 -7.92 1.51
CA MET A 1 12.39 -6.64 2.02
C MET A 1 11.06 -6.92 2.68
N TYR A 2 10.86 -6.46 3.91
CA TYR A 2 9.61 -6.59 4.65
C TYR A 2 8.95 -5.20 4.77
N VAL A 3 7.63 -5.14 4.62
CA VAL A 3 6.83 -3.93 4.83
C VAL A 3 5.72 -4.33 5.80
N ASP A 4 5.67 -3.71 6.97
CA ASP A 4 4.64 -4.02 7.96
C ASP A 4 3.29 -3.48 7.51
N TYR A 5 2.26 -4.32 7.55
CA TYR A 5 0.89 -3.91 7.22
C TYR A 5 0.28 -3.00 8.31
N LYS A 6 0.92 -2.94 9.49
CA LYS A 6 0.52 -2.07 10.60
C LYS A 6 1.10 -0.65 10.50
N ASP A 7 2.06 -0.41 9.61
CA ASP A 7 2.57 0.94 9.34
C ASP A 7 1.62 1.70 8.40
N ILE A 8 0.48 2.11 8.96
CA ILE A 8 -0.62 2.73 8.20
C ILE A 8 -0.18 4.06 7.58
N GLU A 9 0.69 4.82 8.25
CA GLU A 9 1.17 6.11 7.75
C GLU A 9 2.02 5.95 6.48
N LEU A 10 2.90 4.95 6.44
CA LEU A 10 3.64 4.60 5.24
C LEU A 10 2.69 4.16 4.13
N LEU A 11 1.77 3.24 4.43
CA LEU A 11 0.90 2.64 3.41
C LEU A 11 -0.12 3.64 2.83
N LYS A 12 -0.59 4.61 3.62
CA LYS A 12 -1.45 5.72 3.14
C LYS A 12 -0.77 6.54 2.05
N LYS A 13 0.54 6.74 2.12
CA LYS A 13 1.32 7.47 1.08
C LYS A 13 1.46 6.67 -0.22
N LEU A 14 1.22 5.36 -0.17
CA LEU A 14 1.38 4.41 -1.28
C LEU A 14 0.05 4.03 -1.95
N ILE A 15 -1.05 4.62 -1.51
CA ILE A 15 -2.36 4.58 -2.17
C ILE A 15 -2.75 5.98 -2.66
N ASN A 16 -3.58 6.05 -3.70
CA ASN A 16 -4.15 7.31 -4.14
C ASN A 16 -5.46 7.62 -3.38
N ARG A 17 -6.02 8.81 -3.62
CA ARG A 17 -7.29 9.24 -3.00
C ARG A 17 -8.46 8.28 -3.22
N HIS A 18 -8.45 7.51 -4.32
CA HIS A 18 -9.50 6.54 -4.66
C HIS A 18 -9.27 5.17 -4.02
N GLY A 19 -8.27 5.03 -3.13
CA GLY A 19 -7.92 3.76 -2.53
C GLY A 19 -7.25 2.78 -3.50
N ARG A 20 -6.67 3.22 -4.62
CA ARG A 20 -5.88 2.34 -5.51
C ARG A 20 -4.39 2.40 -5.15
N ILE A 21 -3.71 1.27 -5.25
CA ILE A 21 -2.25 1.20 -5.01
C ILE A 21 -1.53 2.00 -6.08
N VAL A 22 -0.63 2.90 -5.67
CA VAL A 22 0.17 3.70 -6.59
C VAL A 22 1.21 2.81 -7.27
N GLY A 23 1.30 2.92 -8.60
CA GLY A 23 2.25 2.12 -9.39
C GLY A 23 3.71 2.55 -9.22
N ARG A 24 4.63 1.62 -9.48
CA ARG A 24 6.09 1.81 -9.24
C ARG A 24 6.69 3.04 -9.91
N ARG A 25 6.19 3.44 -11.09
CA ARG A 25 6.71 4.61 -11.84
C ARG A 25 6.59 5.90 -11.03
N LYS A 26 5.54 6.02 -10.21
CA LYS A 26 5.30 7.20 -9.37
C LYS A 26 5.99 7.11 -8.01
N THR A 27 6.15 5.90 -7.46
CA THR A 27 6.80 5.70 -6.14
C THR A 27 8.32 5.52 -6.23
N GLY A 28 8.88 5.29 -7.41
CA GLY A 28 10.31 4.95 -7.59
C GLY A 28 10.69 3.58 -7.02
N CYS A 29 9.71 2.76 -6.66
CA CYS A 29 9.94 1.45 -6.04
C CYS A 29 10.58 0.44 -7.01
N SER A 30 11.46 -0.40 -6.49
CA SER A 30 11.91 -1.61 -7.18
C SER A 30 10.75 -2.60 -7.33
N ALA A 31 10.90 -3.59 -8.21
CA ALA A 31 9.88 -4.63 -8.34
C ALA A 31 9.65 -5.36 -7.00
N ALA A 32 10.73 -5.74 -6.31
CA ALA A 32 10.66 -6.43 -5.02
C ALA A 32 9.96 -5.59 -3.94
N SER A 33 10.26 -4.29 -3.85
CA SER A 33 9.60 -3.42 -2.88
C SER A 33 8.12 -3.21 -3.22
N GLN A 34 7.77 -3.06 -4.50
CA GLN A 34 6.39 -2.93 -4.94
C GLN A 34 5.54 -4.17 -4.61
N HIS A 35 6.11 -5.37 -4.73
CA HIS A 35 5.44 -6.61 -4.32
C HIS A 35 5.20 -6.65 -2.80
N ALA A 36 6.21 -6.30 -2.00
CA ALA A 36 6.08 -6.27 -0.54
C ALA A 36 5.02 -5.25 -0.08
N VAL A 37 5.05 -4.04 -0.62
CA VAL A 37 4.04 -2.99 -0.39
C VAL A 37 2.64 -3.48 -0.78
N GLY A 38 2.50 -4.10 -1.96
CA GLY A 38 1.21 -4.60 -2.42
C GLY A 38 0.63 -5.67 -1.49
N GLN A 39 1.45 -6.55 -0.94
CA GLN A 39 1.01 -7.56 0.03
C GLN A 39 0.63 -6.92 1.38
N ALA A 40 1.41 -5.95 1.86
CA ALA A 40 1.12 -5.22 3.08
C ALA A 40 -0.22 -4.45 2.98
N ILE A 41 -0.46 -3.73 1.88
CA ILE A 41 -1.73 -2.99 1.66
C ILE A 41 -2.92 -3.95 1.65
N LYS A 42 -2.82 -5.11 0.98
CA LYS A 42 -3.90 -6.10 0.96
C LYS A 42 -4.21 -6.63 2.37
N ARG A 43 -3.20 -6.90 3.19
CA ARG A 43 -3.38 -7.33 4.59
C ARG A 43 -4.00 -6.23 5.44
N ALA A 44 -3.52 -4.99 5.32
CA ALA A 44 -4.06 -3.83 6.03
C ALA A 44 -5.55 -3.62 5.70
N ARG A 45 -5.96 -3.79 4.43
CA ARG A 45 -7.37 -3.71 4.02
C ARG A 45 -8.23 -4.81 4.60
N PHE A 46 -7.73 -6.05 4.61
CA PHE A 46 -8.44 -7.16 5.24
C PHE A 46 -8.68 -6.92 6.73
N MET A 47 -7.71 -6.28 7.41
CA MET A 47 -7.79 -5.91 8.83
C MET A 47 -8.55 -4.59 9.09
N ALA A 48 -9.23 -4.03 8.08
CA ALA A 48 -9.93 -2.74 8.17
C ALA A 48 -9.05 -1.52 8.57
N LEU A 49 -7.73 -1.62 8.42
CA LEU A 49 -6.79 -0.52 8.69
C LEU A 49 -6.68 0.47 7.51
N LEU A 50 -7.01 0.02 6.30
CA LEU A 50 -7.07 0.83 5.08
C LEU A 50 -8.35 0.51 4.31
N PRO A 51 -8.92 1.50 3.59
CA PRO A 51 -10.12 1.26 2.81
C PRO A 51 -9.80 0.57 1.47
N TYR A 52 -10.79 -0.16 0.94
CA TYR A 52 -10.76 -0.71 -0.42
C TYR A 52 -11.06 0.34 -1.49
N VAL A 53 -11.92 1.30 -1.14
CA VAL A 53 -12.37 2.40 -2.01
C VAL A 53 -12.20 3.69 -1.22
N GLY A 54 -11.64 4.72 -1.86
CA GLY A 54 -11.55 6.04 -1.24
C GLY A 54 -12.91 6.72 -1.10
N GLU A 55 -12.95 7.83 -0.37
CA GLU A 55 -14.07 8.77 -0.41
C GLU A 55 -14.25 9.39 -1.80
#